data_AF-A0A2N5NE20-F1
#
_entry.id   AF-A0A2N5NE20-F1
#
_cell.length_a   1.000
_cell.length_b   1.000
_cell.length_c   1.000
_cell.angle_alpha   90.00
_cell.angle_beta   90.00
_cell.angle_gamma   90.00
#
_symmetry.space_group_name_H-M   'P 1'
#
loop_
_entity.id
_entity.type
_entity.pdbx_description
1 polymer ?
#
loop_
_entity_poly.entity_id
_entity_poly.type
_entity_poly.pdbx_seq_one_letter_code
_entity_poly.pdbx_strand_id
1 'polypeptide(L)'
;MFIVNKGLSKSNIPRTIRFTEEIYNSLSDMASHEDISFNQLVLQCCRYAIDNYGTTEERTESGVDGKFRALKKSIKIPESK
;
A
#
# COMPACT_ATOMS: atom_id res chain seq x y z
N MET A 1 -7.92 -7.68 -4.90
CA MET A 1 -8.50 -7.92 -3.56
C MET A 1 -7.38 -7.72 -2.55
N PHE A 2 -7.60 -6.88 -1.54
CA PHE A 2 -6.62 -6.65 -0.47
C PHE A 2 -6.69 -7.81 0.53
N ILE A 3 -5.56 -8.44 0.82
CA ILE A 3 -5.46 -9.56 1.76
C ILE A 3 -4.39 -9.20 2.78
N VAL A 4 -4.72 -9.35 4.06
CA VAL A 4 -3.84 -8.98 5.16
C VAL A 4 -2.71 -10.01 5.28
N ASN A 5 -1.45 -9.55 5.24
CA ASN A 5 -0.25 -10.39 5.34
C ASN A 5 0.53 -10.11 6.64
N LYS A 6 0.51 -11.07 7.56
CA LYS A 6 1.11 -10.97 8.91
C LYS A 6 2.67 -10.97 8.91
N GLY A 7 3.33 -11.15 7.77
CA GLY A 7 4.80 -11.25 7.66
C GLY A 7 5.58 -9.93 7.68
N LEU A 8 4.91 -8.77 7.69
CA LEU A 8 5.56 -7.44 7.68
C LEU A 8 5.78 -6.94 9.12
N SER A 9 6.84 -7.41 9.78
CA SER A 9 7.09 -7.14 11.21
C SER A 9 8.19 -6.12 11.52
N LYS A 10 8.89 -5.58 10.51
CA LYS A 10 10.05 -4.70 10.70
C LYS A 10 9.83 -3.28 10.19
N SER A 11 9.07 -2.50 10.95
CA SER A 11 8.92 -1.05 10.72
C SER A 11 9.78 -0.27 11.71
N ASN A 12 10.88 0.32 11.22
CA ASN A 12 11.90 0.97 12.07
C ASN A 12 12.01 2.49 11.85
N ILE A 13 11.14 3.08 11.02
CA ILE A 13 11.17 4.52 10.69
C ILE A 13 9.87 5.16 11.20
N PRO A 14 9.87 5.90 12.32
CA PRO A 14 8.66 6.49 12.87
C PRO A 14 8.17 7.65 12.00
N ARG A 15 6.86 7.70 11.75
CA ARG A 15 6.18 8.79 11.04
C ARG A 15 4.83 9.08 11.68
N THR A 16 4.49 10.36 11.82
CA THR A 16 3.18 10.80 12.30
C THR A 16 2.30 11.12 11.10
N ILE A 17 1.10 10.52 11.06
CA ILE A 17 0.07 10.77 10.05
C ILE A 17 -1.25 11.10 10.75
N ARG A 18 -2.08 11.94 10.13
CA ARG A 18 -3.41 12.32 10.64
C ARG A 18 -4.49 11.64 9.80
N PHE A 19 -5.46 11.04 10.47
CA PHE A 19 -6.63 10.41 9.87
C PHE A 19 -7.89 11.21 10.19
N THR A 20 -8.92 11.06 9.35
CA THR A 20 -10.29 11.39 9.76
C THR A 20 -10.79 10.32 10.73
N GLU A 21 -11.77 10.66 11.58
CA GLU A 21 -12.36 9.71 12.53
C GLU A 21 -12.92 8.46 11.83
N GLU A 22 -13.62 8.66 10.71
CA GLU A 22 -14.20 7.58 9.91
C GLU A 22 -13.15 6.55 9.44
N ILE A 23 -12.05 7.04 8.85
CA ILE A 23 -10.98 6.17 8.35
C ILE A 23 -10.25 5.49 9.51
N TYR A 24 -9.98 6.23 10.58
CA TYR A 24 -9.32 5.69 11.76
C TYR A 24 -10.13 4.54 12.38
N ASN A 25 -11.42 4.76 12.64
CA ASN A 25 -12.28 3.75 13.26
C ASN A 25 -12.35 2.48 12.39
N SER A 26 -12.56 2.65 11.08
CA SER A 26 -12.61 1.52 10.14
C SER A 26 -11.31 0.69 10.14
N LEU A 27 -10.16 1.36 10.09
CA LEU A 27 -8.85 0.69 10.14
C LEU A 27 -8.56 0.06 11.51
N SER A 28 -8.99 0.71 12.59
CA SER A 28 -8.83 0.20 13.95
C SER A 28 -9.62 -1.09 14.17
N ASP A 29 -10.87 -1.12 13.69
CA ASP A 29 -11.74 -2.29 13.78
C ASP A 29 -11.18 -3.45 12.95
N MET A 30 -10.73 -3.17 11.72
CA MET A 30 -10.06 -4.17 10.86
C MET A 30 -8.81 -4.75 11.51
N ALA A 31 -7.93 -3.91 12.07
CA ALA A 31 -6.71 -4.37 12.73
C ALA A 31 -7.02 -5.26 13.96
N SER A 32 -8.05 -4.89 14.71
CA SER A 32 -8.53 -5.64 15.88
C SER A 32 -9.11 -7.00 15.47
N HIS A 33 -9.93 -7.03 14.42
CA HIS A 33 -10.53 -8.26 13.89
C HIS A 33 -9.48 -9.25 13.37
N GLU A 34 -8.45 -8.75 12.69
CA GLU A 34 -7.38 -9.57 12.09
C GLU A 34 -6.26 -9.95 13.07
N ASP A 35 -6.34 -9.49 14.33
CA ASP A 35 -5.33 -9.69 15.36
C ASP A 35 -3.93 -9.26 14.89
N ILE A 36 -3.84 -8.00 14.41
CA ILE A 36 -2.59 -7.35 14.01
C ILE A 36 -2.52 -5.94 14.59
N SER A 37 -1.31 -5.41 14.71
CA SER A 37 -1.16 -4.01 15.12
C SER A 37 -1.71 -3.05 14.04
N PHE A 38 -2.28 -1.93 14.47
CA PHE A 38 -2.72 -0.87 13.57
C PHE A 38 -1.62 -0.43 12.59
N ASN A 39 -0.38 -0.34 13.08
CA ASN A 39 0.79 -0.03 12.25
C ASN A 39 1.02 -1.09 11.14
N GLN A 40 0.89 -2.39 11.46
CA GLN A 40 1.01 -3.44 10.45
C GLN A 40 -0.07 -3.32 9.37
N LEU A 41 -1.31 -3.02 9.75
CA LEU A 41 -2.38 -2.81 8.79
C LEU A 41 -2.08 -1.62 7.87
N VAL A 42 -1.70 -0.48 8.44
CA VAL A 42 -1.36 0.73 7.67
C VAL A 42 -0.25 0.45 6.66
N LEU A 43 0.81 -0.26 7.05
CA LEU A 43 1.90 -0.62 6.14
C LEU A 43 1.44 -1.49 4.98
N GLN A 44 0.53 -2.43 5.23
CA GLN A 44 -0.03 -3.26 4.18
C GLN A 44 -0.93 -2.47 3.24
N CYS A 45 -1.76 -1.56 3.76
CA CYS A 45 -2.54 -0.63 2.95
C CYS A 45 -1.63 0.21 2.04
N CYS A 46 -0.55 0.78 2.59
CA CYS A 46 0.45 1.51 1.81
C CYS A 46 1.11 0.63 0.76
N ARG A 47 1.48 -0.61 1.11
CA ARG A 47 2.11 -1.54 0.17
C ARG A 47 1.19 -1.89 -0.99
N TYR A 48 -0.07 -2.21 -0.71
CA TYR A 48 -1.07 -2.47 -1.72
C TYR A 48 -1.26 -1.27 -2.64
N ALA A 49 -1.38 -0.07 -2.07
CA ALA A 49 -1.49 1.15 -2.86
C ALA A 49 -0.28 1.33 -3.78
N ILE A 50 0.95 1.14 -3.29
CA ILE A 50 2.19 1.22 -4.09
C ILE A 50 2.22 0.17 -5.20
N ASP A 51 1.90 -1.09 -4.88
CA ASP A 51 1.96 -2.20 -5.84
C ASP A 51 0.91 -2.06 -6.97
N ASN A 52 -0.21 -1.36 -6.69
CA ASN A 52 -1.29 -1.13 -7.65
C ASN A 52 -1.31 0.33 -8.16
N TYR A 53 -0.33 1.15 -7.81
CA TYR A 53 -0.27 2.54 -8.24
C TYR A 53 0.13 2.60 -9.72
N GLY A 54 -0.85 2.92 -10.58
CA GLY A 54 -0.66 3.00 -12.04
C GLY A 54 -0.95 1.72 -12.82
N THR A 55 -1.43 0.65 -12.15
CA THR A 55 -2.00 -0.54 -12.82
C THR A 55 -3.51 -0.43 -13.01
N THR A 56 -4.07 0.77 -12.92
CA THR A 56 -5.40 1.04 -13.46
C THR A 56 -5.29 0.91 -14.97
N GLU A 57 -5.40 -0.32 -15.47
CA GLU A 57 -5.95 -0.50 -16.80
C GLU A 57 -7.29 0.22 -16.78
N GLU A 58 -7.35 1.40 -17.39
CA GLU A 58 -8.58 1.80 -18.03
C GLU A 58 -8.99 0.59 -18.86
N ARG A 59 -10.10 -0.07 -18.48
CA ARG A 59 -10.75 -1.01 -19.39
C ARG A 59 -11.32 -0.18 -20.54
N THR A 60 -10.46 0.29 -21.41
CA THR A 60 -10.83 0.63 -22.77
C THR A 60 -10.63 -0.64 -23.59
N GLU A 61 -11.71 -1.09 -24.20
CA GLU A 61 -11.80 -2.29 -25.02
C GLU A 61 -11.03 -2.14 -26.34
N SER A 62 -9.76 -1.75 -26.33
CA SER A 62 -8.90 -1.79 -27.51
C SER A 62 -7.45 -1.69 -27.05
N GLY A 63 -6.65 -2.72 -27.30
CA GLY A 63 -5.26 -2.77 -26.84
C GLY A 63 -4.37 -1.63 -27.36
N VAL A 64 -3.18 -1.52 -26.77
CA VAL A 64 -1.88 -1.43 -27.44
C VAL A 64 -0.78 -1.26 -26.38
N ASP A 65 0.28 -2.02 -26.58
CA ASP A 65 1.59 -1.93 -25.94
C ASP A 65 2.15 -0.51 -25.83
N GLY A 66 2.75 -0.23 -24.68
CA GLY A 66 3.87 0.70 -24.58
C GLY A 66 3.55 2.05 -23.96
N LYS A 67 3.77 2.17 -22.65
CA LYS A 67 4.35 3.35 -21.97
C LYS A 67 4.37 3.17 -20.44
N PHE A 68 5.23 2.29 -19.90
CA PHE A 68 5.42 2.28 -18.43
C PHE A 68 6.86 2.00 -17.96
N ARG A 69 7.86 2.44 -18.74
CA ARG A 69 9.27 2.39 -18.33
C ARG A 69 9.79 3.70 -17.71
N ALA A 70 8.99 4.77 -17.67
CA ALA A 70 9.49 6.11 -17.36
C ALA A 70 9.53 6.48 -15.87
N LEU A 71 8.62 5.98 -15.01
CA LEU A 71 8.51 6.45 -13.62
C LEU A 71 9.29 5.62 -12.58
N LYS A 72 9.63 4.35 -12.86
CA LYS A 72 10.50 3.54 -11.98
C LYS A 72 11.92 4.13 -11.82
N LYS A 73 12.34 5.04 -12.71
CA LYS A 73 13.64 5.74 -12.59
C LYS A 73 13.64 6.88 -11.57
N SER A 74 12.49 7.48 -11.24
CA SER A 74 12.44 8.68 -10.38
C SER A 74 12.28 8.37 -8.90
N ILE A 75 11.67 7.22 -8.55
CA ILE A 75 11.61 6.75 -7.17
C ILE A 75 12.76 5.76 -6.98
N LYS A 76 13.96 6.27 -6.67
CA LYS A 76 15.04 5.45 -6.12
C LYS A 76 14.62 4.98 -4.72
N ILE A 77 13.89 3.87 -4.63
CA ILE A 77 13.80 3.11 -3.38
C ILE A 77 15.14 2.39 -3.28
N PRO A 78 16.02 2.76 -2.32
CA PRO A 78 17.29 2.05 -2.17
C PRO A 78 16.98 0.59 -1.80
N GLU A 79 17.46 -0.34 -2.60
CA GLU A 79 17.49 -1.75 -2.20
C GLU A 79 18.36 -1.85 -0.94
N SER A 80 17.77 -2.36 0.14
CA SER A 80 18.53 -2.73 1.33
C SER A 80 19.43 -3.91 0.98
N LYS A 81 20.74 -3.73 1.12
CA LYS A 81 21.68 -4.84 1.31
C LYS A 81 21.34 -5.62 2.59
#